data_AF-A0A925E1T7-F1
#
_entry.id   AF-A0A925E1T7-F1
#
_cell.length_a   1.000
_cell.length_b   1.000
_cell.length_c   1.000
_cell.angle_alpha   90.00
_cell.angle_beta   90.00
_cell.angle_gamma   90.00
#
_symmetry.space_group_name_H-M   'P 1'
#
loop_
_entity.id
_entity.type
_entity.pdbx_description
1 polymer ?
#
loop_
_entity_poly.entity_id
_entity_poly.type
_entity_poly.pdbx_seq_one_letter_code
_entity_poly.pdbx_strand_id
1 'polypeptide(L)'
;MELKDQIIQEYLNTGCGYRKLQAKYGISRTTICNWVQVYQGVHNLQPTNLQQKHYINPMAKKAKEDQSGTSENEAALLQKIAALEKQLAHQELRAEVLDTLINVAEKQLNISIRKKPGTQQSKK
;
A
#
# COMPACT_ATOMS: atom_id res chain seq x y z
N MET A 1 18.93 -0.20 36.58
CA MET A 1 18.15 -1.42 36.29
C MET A 1 16.73 -0.99 35.99
N GLU A 2 16.13 -1.52 34.93
CA GLU A 2 14.72 -1.27 34.66
C GLU A 2 13.85 -1.91 35.75
N LEU A 3 12.76 -1.24 36.11
CA LEU A 3 11.83 -1.69 37.16
C LEU A 3 11.24 -3.08 36.86
N LYS A 4 11.07 -3.41 35.57
CA LYS A 4 10.66 -4.74 35.10
C LYS A 4 11.64 -5.84 35.52
N ASP A 5 12.93 -5.63 35.30
CA ASP A 5 13.96 -6.63 35.61
C ASP A 5 14.06 -6.88 37.12
N GLN A 6 13.92 -5.82 37.92
CA GLN A 6 13.90 -5.94 39.38
C GLN A 6 12.74 -6.83 39.86
N ILE A 7 11.55 -6.65 39.30
CA ILE A 7 10.36 -7.45 39.65
C ILE A 7 10.53 -8.91 39.23
N ILE A 8 11.10 -9.15 38.04
CA ILE A 8 11.38 -10.52 37.56
C ILE A 8 12.41 -11.21 38.47
N GLN A 9 13.50 -10.53 38.81
CA GLN A 9 14.53 -11.08 39.69
C GLN A 9 14.00 -11.35 41.11
N GLU A 10 13.17 -10.46 41.65
CA GLU A 10 12.51 -10.69 42.94
C GLU A 10 11.59 -11.91 42.88
N TYR A 11 10.80 -12.06 41.82
CA TYR A 11 9.95 -13.23 41.62
C TYR A 11 10.75 -14.54 41.62
N LEU A 12 11.86 -14.58 40.89
CA LEU A 12 12.72 -15.77 40.76
C LEU A 12 13.46 -16.10 42.07
N ASN A 13 13.93 -15.08 42.79
CA ASN A 13 14.76 -15.28 43.98
C ASN A 13 13.95 -15.58 45.24
N THR A 14 12.75 -15.00 45.38
CA THR A 14 11.96 -15.10 46.62
C THR A 14 10.79 -16.09 46.52
N GLY A 15 10.44 -16.56 45.31
CA GLY A 15 9.25 -17.38 45.09
C GLY A 15 7.93 -16.68 45.45
N CYS A 16 7.93 -15.34 45.55
CA CYS A 16 6.74 -14.59 45.91
C CYS A 16 5.68 -14.63 44.80
N GLY A 17 4.44 -14.95 45.16
CA GLY A 17 3.33 -14.96 44.20
C GLY A 17 3.03 -13.57 43.61
N TYR A 18 2.54 -13.54 42.37
CA TYR A 18 2.27 -12.30 41.62
C TYR A 18 1.37 -11.28 42.35
N ARG A 19 0.47 -11.72 43.24
CA ARG A 19 -0.42 -10.84 44.01
C ARG A 19 0.36 -9.99 45.04
N LYS A 20 1.43 -10.54 45.61
CA LYS A 20 2.32 -9.81 46.52
C LYS A 20 3.14 -8.77 45.76
N LEU A 21 3.66 -9.13 44.58
CA LEU A 21 4.37 -8.20 43.70
C LEU A 21 3.45 -7.08 43.21
N GLN A 22 2.19 -7.37 42.87
CA GLN A 22 1.19 -6.37 42.54
C GLN A 22 0.98 -5.38 43.70
N ALA A 23 0.83 -5.86 44.93
CA ALA A 23 0.63 -5.00 46.09
C ALA A 23 1.87 -4.13 46.39
N LYS A 24 3.08 -4.65 46.13
CA LYS A 24 4.35 -3.97 46.38
C LYS A 24 4.69 -2.91 45.32
N TYR A 25 4.44 -3.23 44.05
CA TYR A 25 4.85 -2.41 42.90
C TYR A 25 3.69 -1.66 42.22
N GLY A 26 2.44 -1.93 42.58
CA GLY A 26 1.26 -1.29 41.99
C GLY A 26 0.95 -1.73 40.55
N ILE A 27 1.67 -2.72 40.02
CA ILE A 27 1.51 -3.19 38.63
C ILE A 27 0.53 -4.35 38.58
N SER A 28 -0.29 -4.40 37.53
CA SER A 28 -1.27 -5.46 37.37
C SER A 28 -0.62 -6.85 37.36
N ARG A 29 -1.27 -7.82 38.02
CA ARG A 29 -0.82 -9.22 38.03
C ARG A 29 -0.58 -9.78 36.62
N THR A 30 -1.43 -9.45 35.66
CA THR A 30 -1.33 -9.94 34.27
C THR A 30 -0.09 -9.40 33.58
N THR A 31 0.25 -8.13 33.79
CA THR A 31 1.49 -7.53 33.26
C THR A 31 2.73 -8.23 33.82
N ILE A 32 2.77 -8.47 35.14
CA ILE A 32 3.90 -9.16 35.79
C ILE A 32 4.00 -10.61 35.29
N CYS A 33 2.87 -11.30 35.16
CA CYS A 33 2.81 -12.66 34.60
C CYS A 33 3.38 -12.70 33.19
N ASN A 34 2.98 -11.76 32.32
CA ASN A 34 3.50 -11.67 30.96
C ASN A 34 5.01 -11.42 30.96
N TRP A 35 5.52 -10.50 31.79
CA TRP A 35 6.96 -10.24 31.87
C TRP A 35 7.78 -11.46 32.28
N VAL A 36 7.29 -12.22 33.26
CA VAL A 36 7.92 -13.47 33.68
C VAL A 36 7.86 -14.53 32.58
N GLN A 37 6.73 -14.67 31.89
CA GLN A 37 6.60 -15.59 30.75
C GLN A 37 7.57 -15.24 29.62
N VAL A 38 7.71 -13.94 29.28
CA VAL A 38 8.68 -13.48 28.29
C VAL A 38 10.10 -13.78 28.73
N TYR A 39 10.43 -13.54 29.99
CA TYR A 39 11.76 -13.82 30.54
C TYR A 39 12.09 -15.33 30.52
N GLN A 40 11.10 -16.19 30.76
CA GLN A 40 11.23 -17.65 30.70
C GLN A 40 11.27 -18.20 29.26
N GLY A 41 11.26 -17.34 28.23
CA GLY A 41 11.26 -17.76 26.83
C GLY A 41 9.90 -18.26 26.33
N VAL A 42 8.84 -18.14 27.14
CA VAL A 42 7.44 -18.41 26.76
C VAL A 42 6.87 -17.18 26.06
N HIS A 43 7.53 -16.77 24.98
CA HIS A 43 7.14 -15.67 24.11
C HIS A 43 7.12 -16.18 22.67
N ASN A 44 6.25 -15.62 21.83
CA ASN A 44 6.07 -16.05 20.43
C ASN A 44 5.53 -17.47 20.22
N LEU A 45 4.72 -18.02 21.14
CA LEU A 45 4.04 -19.28 20.88
C LEU A 45 3.01 -19.10 19.77
N GLN A 46 2.96 -20.07 18.85
CA GLN A 46 1.94 -20.10 17.80
C GLN A 46 0.55 -20.13 18.46
N PRO A 47 -0.39 -19.26 18.06
CA PRO A 47 -1.71 -19.23 18.65
C PRO A 47 -2.42 -20.57 18.40
N THR A 48 -3.09 -21.09 19.42
CA THR A 48 -3.86 -22.35 19.31
C THR A 48 -5.01 -22.20 18.31
N ASN A 49 -5.44 -23.29 17.67
CA ASN A 49 -6.61 -23.30 16.77
C ASN A 49 -7.86 -22.58 17.33
N LEU A 50 -8.12 -22.73 18.63
CA LEU A 50 -9.21 -22.01 19.32
C LEU A 50 -8.95 -20.50 19.37
N GLN A 51 -7.72 -20.11 19.72
CA GLN A 51 -7.32 -18.69 19.75
C GLN A 51 -7.39 -18.06 18.36
N GLN A 52 -6.95 -18.76 17.32
CA GLN A 52 -7.04 -18.30 15.93
C GLN A 52 -8.49 -18.07 15.48
N LYS A 53 -9.43 -18.92 15.89
CA LYS A 53 -10.86 -18.77 15.60
C LYS A 53 -11.50 -17.57 16.33
N HIS A 54 -11.03 -17.25 17.53
CA HIS A 54 -11.53 -16.10 18.30
C HIS A 54 -10.84 -14.78 17.94
N TYR A 55 -9.57 -14.82 17.49
CA TYR A 55 -8.79 -13.66 17.00
C TYR A 55 -9.02 -13.37 15.51
N ILE A 56 -10.27 -13.45 15.03
CA ILE A 56 -10.58 -12.96 13.69
C ILE A 56 -10.58 -11.43 13.76
N ASN A 57 -9.46 -10.79 13.39
CA ASN A 57 -9.46 -9.36 13.14
C ASN A 57 -10.10 -9.12 11.75
N PRO A 58 -11.32 -8.56 11.66
CA PRO A 58 -12.02 -8.38 10.38
C PRO A 58 -11.21 -7.53 9.38
N MET A 59 -10.36 -6.63 9.89
CA MET A 59 -9.49 -5.77 9.07
C MET A 59 -8.34 -6.55 8.41
N ALA A 60 -7.79 -7.55 9.10
CA ALA A 60 -6.72 -8.41 8.57
C ALA A 60 -7.25 -9.42 7.54
N LYS A 61 -8.52 -9.83 7.65
CA LYS A 61 -9.17 -10.71 6.68
C LYS A 61 -9.39 -10.00 5.35
N LYS A 62 -9.88 -8.75 5.39
CA LYS A 62 -10.11 -7.91 4.20
C LYS A 62 -8.83 -7.67 3.40
N ALA A 63 -7.72 -7.36 4.08
CA ALA A 63 -6.42 -7.16 3.44
C ALA A 63 -5.90 -8.41 2.71
N LYS A 64 -6.24 -9.62 3.17
CA LYS A 64 -5.85 -10.88 2.50
C LYS A 64 -6.74 -11.20 1.29
N GLU A 65 -8.03 -10.86 1.37
CA GLU A 65 -8.95 -11.02 0.22
C GLU A 65 -8.57 -10.06 -0.93
N ASP A 66 -8.23 -8.80 -0.62
CA ASP A 66 -7.80 -7.81 -1.62
C ASP A 66 -6.48 -8.22 -2.33
N GLN A 67 -5.57 -8.92 -1.64
CA GLN A 67 -4.32 -9.45 -2.22
C GLN A 67 -4.52 -10.68 -3.11
N SER A 68 -5.63 -11.41 -2.97
CA SER A 68 -5.93 -12.54 -3.86
C SER A 68 -6.50 -12.11 -5.22
N GLY A 69 -7.08 -10.90 -5.31
CA GLY A 69 -7.62 -10.35 -6.55
C GLY A 69 -6.61 -9.60 -7.42
N THR A 70 -5.40 -9.30 -6.94
CA THR A 70 -4.44 -8.43 -7.66
C THR A 70 -3.86 -9.06 -8.92
N SER A 71 -3.66 -10.38 -8.99
CA SER A 71 -3.00 -11.01 -10.15
C SER A 71 -3.85 -10.97 -11.43
N GLU A 72 -5.16 -11.22 -11.34
CA GLU A 72 -6.07 -11.10 -12.48
C GLU A 72 -6.24 -9.64 -12.92
N ASN A 73 -6.23 -8.72 -11.95
CA ASN A 73 -6.29 -7.28 -12.19
C ASN A 73 -5.02 -6.76 -12.89
N GLU A 74 -3.83 -7.26 -12.55
CA GLU A 74 -2.57 -6.87 -13.20
C GLU A 74 -2.57 -7.25 -14.69
N ALA A 75 -3.00 -8.48 -15.03
CA ALA A 75 -3.10 -8.91 -16.42
C ALA A 75 -4.11 -8.06 -17.22
N ALA A 76 -5.27 -7.76 -16.62
CA ALA A 76 -6.28 -6.89 -17.22
C ALA A 76 -5.78 -5.44 -17.40
N LEU A 77 -4.99 -4.93 -16.46
CA LEU A 77 -4.37 -3.60 -16.55
C LEU A 77 -3.32 -3.55 -17.67
N LEU A 78 -2.46 -4.56 -17.79
CA LEU A 78 -1.47 -4.64 -18.87
C LEU A 78 -2.13 -4.68 -20.25
N GLN A 79 -3.23 -5.44 -20.41
CA GLN A 79 -4.00 -5.46 -21.66
C GLN A 79 -4.58 -4.08 -22.00
N LYS A 80 -5.10 -3.35 -21.01
CA LYS A 80 -5.60 -1.99 -21.22
C LYS A 80 -4.49 -1.03 -21.65
N ILE A 81 -3.31 -1.11 -21.02
CA ILE A 81 -2.16 -0.28 -21.38
C ILE A 81 -1.76 -0.53 -22.84
N ALA A 82 -1.59 -1.80 -23.23
CA ALA A 82 -1.22 -2.15 -24.61
C ALA A 82 -2.26 -1.67 -25.64
N ALA A 83 -3.55 -1.76 -25.31
CA ALA A 83 -4.62 -1.27 -26.19
C ALA A 83 -4.59 0.26 -26.33
N LEU A 84 -4.36 0.98 -25.23
CA LEU A 84 -4.27 2.44 -25.21
C LEU A 84 -3.04 2.94 -25.97
N GLU A 85 -1.88 2.33 -25.79
CA GLU A 85 -0.65 2.66 -26.53
C GLU A 85 -0.84 2.50 -28.04
N LYS A 86 -1.49 1.42 -28.47
CA LYS A 86 -1.82 1.20 -29.89
C LYS A 86 -2.77 2.27 -30.44
N GLN A 87 -3.78 2.66 -29.67
CA GLN A 87 -4.69 3.73 -30.07
C GLN A 87 -3.96 5.06 -30.19
N LEU A 88 -3.08 5.37 -29.23
CA LEU A 88 -2.28 6.58 -29.21
C LEU A 88 -1.38 6.66 -30.45
N ALA A 89 -0.60 5.60 -30.72
CA ALA A 89 0.27 5.54 -31.90
C ALA A 89 -0.51 5.71 -33.22
N HIS A 90 -1.71 5.14 -33.32
CA HIS A 90 -2.57 5.33 -34.50
C HIS A 90 -3.04 6.78 -34.67
N GLN A 91 -3.40 7.46 -33.58
CA GLN A 91 -3.84 8.86 -33.64
C GLN A 91 -2.68 9.80 -34.01
N GLU A 92 -1.49 9.57 -33.47
CA GLU A 92 -0.29 10.34 -33.82
C GLU A 92 0.05 10.19 -35.30
N LEU A 93 0.12 8.96 -35.81
CA LEU A 93 0.35 8.70 -37.22
C LEU A 93 -0.73 9.34 -38.10
N ARG A 94 -2.00 9.24 -37.70
CA ARG A 94 -3.11 9.86 -38.43
C ARG A 94 -2.95 11.38 -38.49
N ALA A 95 -2.56 12.02 -37.39
CA ALA A 95 -2.33 13.46 -37.35
C ALA A 95 -1.19 13.87 -38.30
N GLU A 96 -0.06 13.15 -38.28
CA GLU A 96 1.08 13.41 -39.15
C GLU A 96 0.71 13.21 -40.64
N VAL A 97 0.00 12.14 -40.96
CA VAL A 97 -0.47 11.88 -42.33
C VAL A 97 -1.43 12.98 -42.81
N LEU A 98 -2.36 13.44 -41.96
CA LEU A 98 -3.25 14.54 -42.32
C LEU A 98 -2.49 15.85 -42.56
N ASP A 99 -1.48 16.14 -41.74
CA ASP A 99 -0.63 17.32 -41.91
C ASP A 99 0.19 17.27 -43.19
N THR A 100 0.77 16.12 -43.52
CA THR A 100 1.51 15.93 -44.77
C THR A 100 0.60 16.01 -45.99
N LEU A 101 -0.62 15.47 -45.92
CA LEU A 101 -1.62 15.60 -46.97
C LEU A 101 -1.99 17.07 -47.24
N ILE A 102 -2.17 17.87 -46.18
CA ILE A 102 -2.41 19.31 -46.31
C ILE A 102 -1.23 19.97 -47.03
N ASN A 103 0.01 19.69 -46.63
CA ASN A 103 1.21 20.25 -47.26
C ASN A 103 1.32 19.88 -48.76
N VAL A 104 0.98 18.65 -49.13
CA VAL A 104 0.98 18.21 -50.54
C VAL A 104 -0.11 18.92 -51.32
N ALA A 105 -1.32 19.04 -50.77
CA ALA A 105 -2.44 19.72 -51.41
C ALA A 105 -2.16 21.22 -51.63
N GLU A 106 -1.59 21.92 -50.64
CA GLU A 106 -1.20 23.32 -50.78
C GLU A 106 -0.18 23.51 -51.91
N LYS A 107 0.80 22.60 -52.03
CA LYS A 107 1.81 22.62 -53.10
C LYS A 107 1.23 22.35 -54.49
N GLN A 108 0.33 21.39 -54.62
CA GLN A 108 -0.25 21.00 -55.92
C GLN A 108 -1.29 22.01 -56.42
N LEU A 109 -2.09 22.57 -55.52
CA LEU A 109 -3.20 23.45 -55.88
C LEU A 109 -2.83 24.95 -55.82
N ASN A 110 -1.66 25.30 -55.28
CA ASN A 110 -1.21 26.68 -55.07
C ASN A 110 -2.22 27.55 -54.29
N ILE A 111 -2.97 26.94 -53.36
CA ILE A 111 -3.93 27.60 -52.48
C ILE A 111 -3.52 27.31 -51.03
N SER A 112 -3.62 28.31 -50.15
CA SER A 112 -3.38 28.14 -48.72
C SER A 112 -4.63 27.58 -48.04
N ILE A 113 -4.53 26.36 -47.52
CA ILE A 113 -5.63 25.63 -46.86
C ILE A 113 -5.57 25.88 -45.34
N ARG A 114 -4.37 25.95 -44.75
CA ARG A 114 -4.20 26.28 -43.33
C ARG A 114 -4.61 27.72 -43.04
N LYS A 115 -5.21 27.95 -41.87
CA LYS A 115 -5.45 29.30 -41.38
C LYS A 115 -4.11 30.00 -41.13
N LYS A 116 -4.03 31.27 -41.54
CA LYS A 116 -2.88 32.13 -41.20
C LYS A 116 -2.88 32.34 -39.68
N PRO A 117 -1.75 32.20 -38.98
CA PRO A 117 -1.65 32.59 -37.57
C PRO A 117 -2.05 34.06 -37.44
N GLY A 118 -2.78 34.37 -36.37
CA GLY A 118 -3.67 35.53 -36.24
C GLY A 118 -3.17 36.87 -36.80
N THR A 119 -4.13 37.68 -37.27
CA THR A 119 -3.90 39.05 -37.74
C THR A 119 -3.37 39.91 -36.60
N GLN A 120 -2.24 40.60 -36.81
CA GLN A 120 -1.73 41.57 -35.83
C GLN A 120 -2.79 42.64 -35.53
N GLN A 121 -3.11 42.81 -34.26
CA GLN A 121 -3.99 43.87 -33.79
C GLN A 121 -3.34 45.23 -34.11
N SER A 122 -4.01 46.07 -34.91
CA SER A 122 -3.52 47.42 -35.19
C SER A 122 -3.45 48.21 -33.90
N LYS A 123 -2.26 48.70 -33.54
CA LYS A 123 -2.10 49.61 -32.40
C LYS A 123 -2.86 50.91 -32.70
N LYS A 124 -3.72 51.32 -31.77
CA LYS A 124 -4.44 52.59 -31.79
C LYS A 124 -3.56 53.70 -31.23
#